data_AF-A0A7K2XFC6-F1
#
_entry.id   AF-A0A7K2XFC6-F1
#
_cell.length_a   1.000
_cell.length_b   1.000
_cell.length_c   1.000
_cell.angle_alpha   90.00
_cell.angle_beta   90.00
_cell.angle_gamma   90.00
#
_symmetry.space_group_name_H-M   'P 1'
#
loop_
_entity.id
_entity.type
_entity.pdbx_description
1 polymer ?
#
loop_
_entity_poly.entity_id
_entity_poly.type
_entity_poly.pdbx_seq_one_letter_code
_entity_poly.pdbx_strand_id
1 'polypeptide(L)'
;MNESPDRTPLPRSFFDRPVLEVAPDLLGRTLVRTTEEGRIELRLTEVEAYAGAIDPGSHAFRGRTARNAVMFGPPGHAYVYFTYGMWHCLNLVCGPEGSASGVLLRAGEIVSGAEQTRPRRRSARKDEELAKGPARLATALDVALSLNGEDACGDPDAPLAVLTGT
;
A
#
# COMPACT_ATOMS: atom_id res chain seq x y z
N MET A 1 22.02 -11.22 -13.44
CA MET A 1 22.28 -10.32 -12.29
C MET A 1 21.39 -10.83 -11.17
N ASN A 2 21.96 -11.38 -10.10
CA ASN A 2 21.16 -11.73 -8.92
C ASN A 2 20.78 -10.40 -8.27
N GLU A 3 19.51 -10.03 -8.37
CA GLU A 3 18.99 -8.96 -7.52
C GLU A 3 19.19 -9.35 -6.05
N SER A 4 19.56 -8.37 -5.23
CA SER A 4 19.72 -8.56 -3.79
C SER A 4 18.38 -9.06 -3.19
N PRO A 5 18.36 -10.00 -2.23
CA PRO A 5 17.13 -10.64 -1.77
C PRO A 5 16.08 -9.66 -1.23
N ASP A 6 16.49 -8.52 -0.69
CA ASP A 6 15.63 -7.39 -0.27
C ASP A 6 14.86 -6.75 -1.43
N ARG A 7 15.32 -6.92 -2.67
CA ARG A 7 14.69 -6.39 -3.89
C ARG A 7 13.68 -7.35 -4.52
N THR A 8 13.54 -8.56 -3.99
CA THR A 8 12.62 -9.57 -4.54
C THR A 8 11.17 -9.18 -4.28
N PRO A 9 10.29 -9.10 -5.30
CA PRO A 9 8.86 -8.87 -5.11
C PRO A 9 8.23 -9.91 -4.18
N LEU A 10 7.35 -9.47 -3.29
CA LEU A 10 6.60 -10.37 -2.43
C LEU A 10 5.65 -11.21 -3.29
N PRO A 11 5.62 -12.53 -3.09
CA PRO A 11 4.70 -13.40 -3.82
C PRO A 11 3.26 -13.18 -3.35
N ARG A 12 2.29 -13.52 -4.20
CA ARG A 12 0.86 -13.44 -3.82
C ARG A 12 0.53 -14.24 -2.55
N SER A 13 1.22 -15.37 -2.33
CA SER A 13 1.11 -16.18 -1.12
C SER A 13 1.50 -15.46 0.18
N PHE A 14 2.25 -14.35 0.10
CA PHE A 14 2.51 -13.50 1.25
C PHE A 14 1.23 -12.79 1.71
N PHE A 15 0.37 -12.37 0.78
CA PHE A 15 -0.87 -11.65 1.06
C PHE A 15 -2.06 -12.59 1.25
N ASP A 16 -2.02 -13.80 0.67
CA ASP A 16 -3.02 -14.84 0.84
C ASP A 16 -2.92 -15.55 2.21
N ARG A 17 -3.00 -14.75 3.27
CA ARG A 17 -2.89 -15.15 4.68
C ARG A 17 -3.84 -14.31 5.53
N PRO A 18 -4.11 -14.70 6.80
CA PRO A 18 -4.87 -13.87 7.72
C PRO A 18 -4.28 -12.46 7.85
N VAL A 19 -5.12 -11.42 7.72
CA VAL A 19 -4.65 -10.01 7.72
C VAL A 19 -3.90 -9.62 8.99
N LEU A 20 -4.21 -10.26 10.12
CA LEU A 20 -3.52 -10.05 11.39
C LEU A 20 -2.09 -10.60 11.42
N GLU A 21 -1.76 -11.52 10.52
CA GLU A 21 -0.40 -12.00 10.30
C GLU A 21 0.31 -11.15 9.23
N VAL A 22 -0.40 -10.80 8.15
CA VAL A 22 0.18 -9.99 7.06
C VAL A 22 0.59 -8.60 7.53
N ALA A 23 -0.22 -7.94 8.37
CA ALA A 23 0.05 -6.57 8.82
C ALA A 23 1.41 -6.42 9.54
N PRO A 24 1.73 -7.16 10.60
CA PRO A 24 3.05 -7.05 11.22
C PRO A 24 4.19 -7.44 10.27
N ASP A 25 3.99 -8.44 9.41
CA ASP A 25 5.00 -8.88 8.43
C ASP A 25 5.28 -7.86 7.32
N LEU A 26 4.38 -6.89 7.12
CA LEU A 26 4.55 -5.78 6.16
C LEU A 26 5.48 -4.68 6.69
N LEU A 27 5.73 -4.61 8.00
CA LEU A 27 6.68 -3.65 8.55
C LEU A 27 8.10 -3.97 8.06
N GLY A 28 8.83 -2.95 7.62
CA GLY A 28 10.16 -3.11 7.00
C GLY A 28 10.15 -3.44 5.50
N ARG A 29 9.01 -3.88 4.95
CA ARG A 29 8.88 -4.12 3.50
C ARG A 29 8.94 -2.81 2.72
N THR A 30 9.41 -2.92 1.47
CA THR A 30 9.57 -1.75 0.61
C THR A 30 8.41 -1.68 -0.38
N LEU A 31 7.62 -0.62 -0.27
CA LEU A 31 6.65 -0.23 -1.28
C LEU A 31 7.36 0.59 -2.37
N VAL A 32 7.15 0.17 -3.62
CA VAL A 32 7.67 0.83 -4.81
C VAL A 32 6.52 1.48 -5.54
N ARG A 33 6.73 2.73 -5.95
CA ARG A 33 5.88 3.43 -6.92
C ARG A 33 6.70 3.81 -8.14
N THR A 34 6.25 3.41 -9.32
CA THR A 34 6.85 3.80 -10.61
C THR A 34 5.98 4.85 -11.31
N THR A 35 6.46 6.09 -11.42
CA THR A 35 5.75 7.18 -12.12
C THR A 35 6.55 7.62 -13.35
N GLU A 36 5.97 8.48 -14.18
CA GLU A 36 6.67 9.12 -15.31
C GLU A 36 7.85 10.00 -14.84
N GLU A 37 7.81 10.52 -13.61
CA GLU A 37 8.88 11.32 -12.99
C GLU A 37 9.98 10.44 -12.37
N GLY A 38 9.80 9.11 -12.37
CA GLY A 38 10.74 8.13 -11.86
C GLY A 38 10.19 7.29 -10.71
N ARG A 39 11.09 6.50 -10.13
CA ARG A 39 10.78 5.53 -9.07
C ARG A 39 10.89 6.16 -7.70
N ILE A 40 9.90 5.90 -6.84
CA ILE A 40 9.89 6.26 -5.43
C ILE A 40 9.82 4.98 -4.61
N GLU A 41 10.62 4.90 -3.55
CA GLU A 41 10.68 3.74 -2.68
C GLU A 41 10.46 4.16 -1.23
N LEU A 42 9.54 3.47 -0.58
CA LEU A 42 9.13 3.72 0.79
C LEU A 42 9.24 2.46 1.62
N ARG A 43 9.97 2.50 2.71
CA ARG A 43 9.97 1.43 3.72
C ARG A 43 8.78 1.63 4.65
N LEU A 44 7.93 0.62 4.77
CA LEU A 44 6.74 0.67 5.63
C LEU A 44 7.12 0.66 7.11
N THR A 45 6.53 1.58 7.88
CA THR A 45 6.80 1.76 9.33
C THR A 45 5.55 1.75 10.19
N GLU A 46 4.37 1.98 9.60
CA GLU A 46 3.09 1.93 10.29
C GLU A 46 2.03 1.39 9.33
N VAL A 47 1.25 0.43 9.80
CA VAL A 47 0.13 -0.17 9.08
C VAL A 47 -1.04 -0.46 10.01
N GLU A 48 -2.23 -0.69 9.46
CA GLU A 48 -3.42 -1.07 10.22
C GLU A 48 -4.19 -2.17 9.50
N ALA A 49 -4.50 -3.25 10.22
CA ALA A 49 -5.25 -4.38 9.70
C ALA A 49 -6.76 -4.13 9.79
N TYR A 50 -7.48 -4.41 8.71
CA TYR A 50 -8.94 -4.44 8.67
C TYR A 50 -9.43 -5.87 8.39
N ALA A 51 -10.09 -6.49 9.37
CA ALA A 51 -10.54 -7.89 9.32
C ALA A 51 -11.91 -8.08 8.66
N GLY A 52 -12.30 -7.15 7.78
CA GLY A 52 -13.44 -7.34 6.90
C GLY A 52 -14.79 -7.46 7.60
N ALA A 53 -15.48 -8.56 7.33
CA ALA A 53 -16.84 -8.81 7.81
C ALA A 53 -16.97 -8.89 9.35
N ILE A 54 -15.87 -9.17 10.06
CA ILE A 54 -15.85 -9.23 11.53
C ILE A 54 -15.35 -7.95 12.19
N ASP A 55 -15.04 -6.92 11.40
CA ASP A 55 -14.43 -5.68 11.86
C ASP A 55 -15.33 -4.47 11.51
N PRO A 56 -16.02 -3.88 12.50
CA PRO A 56 -16.87 -2.70 12.29
C PRO A 56 -16.15 -1.48 11.69
N GLY A 57 -14.82 -1.40 11.80
CA GLY A 57 -14.00 -0.36 11.17
C GLY A 57 -13.75 -0.59 9.68
N SER A 58 -13.97 -1.81 9.17
CA SER A 58 -13.71 -2.15 7.78
C SER A 58 -14.82 -1.65 6.85
N HIS A 59 -14.43 -1.17 5.66
CA HIS A 59 -15.38 -0.90 4.58
C HIS A 59 -16.14 -2.15 4.12
N ALA A 60 -15.66 -3.35 4.41
CA ALA A 60 -16.32 -4.59 4.07
C ALA A 60 -17.23 -5.16 5.17
N PHE A 61 -17.33 -4.49 6.33
CA PHE A 61 -18.14 -4.95 7.47
C PHE A 61 -19.60 -5.25 7.08
N ARG A 62 -20.19 -4.39 6.23
CA ARG A 62 -21.57 -4.54 5.73
C ARG A 62 -21.66 -5.28 4.39
N GLY A 63 -20.61 -5.99 4.01
CA GLY A 63 -20.54 -6.74 2.75
C GLY A 63 -20.07 -5.92 1.54
N ARG A 64 -20.22 -6.55 0.38
CA ARG A 64 -19.68 -6.03 -0.89
C ARG A 64 -20.55 -4.91 -1.45
N THR A 65 -19.88 -3.86 -1.93
CA THR A 65 -20.43 -2.73 -2.66
C THR A 65 -19.55 -2.46 -3.89
N ALA A 66 -20.02 -1.64 -4.83
CA ALA A 66 -19.19 -1.23 -5.97
C ALA A 66 -17.89 -0.55 -5.53
N ARG A 67 -17.93 0.24 -4.45
CA ARG A 67 -16.79 1.00 -3.94
C ARG A 67 -15.70 0.11 -3.32
N ASN A 68 -16.08 -0.94 -2.61
CA ASN A 68 -15.13 -1.83 -1.92
C ASN A 68 -14.88 -3.14 -2.68
N ALA A 69 -15.38 -3.27 -3.92
CA ALA A 69 -15.35 -4.53 -4.67
C ALA A 69 -13.94 -5.10 -4.85
N VAL A 70 -12.91 -4.23 -4.92
CA VAL A 70 -11.49 -4.62 -4.99
C VAL A 70 -11.06 -5.38 -3.73
N MET A 71 -11.59 -5.04 -2.54
CA MET A 71 -11.26 -5.76 -1.30
C MET A 71 -11.64 -7.24 -1.35
N PHE A 72 -12.58 -7.63 -2.23
CA PHE A 72 -13.02 -9.01 -2.42
C PHE A 72 -12.29 -9.70 -3.59
N GLY A 73 -11.34 -9.03 -4.23
CA GLY A 73 -10.54 -9.56 -5.33
C GLY A 73 -9.32 -10.33 -4.84
N PRO A 74 -8.34 -10.59 -5.73
CA PRO A 74 -7.16 -11.36 -5.39
C PRO A 74 -6.26 -10.67 -4.35
N PRO A 75 -5.59 -11.43 -3.47
CA PRO A 75 -4.66 -10.88 -2.49
C PRO A 75 -3.48 -10.16 -3.14
N GLY A 76 -2.96 -9.13 -2.48
CA GLY A 76 -1.87 -8.29 -2.96
C GLY A 76 -2.28 -7.17 -3.92
N HIS A 77 -3.58 -7.03 -4.23
CA HIS A 77 -4.07 -5.90 -5.02
C HIS A 77 -4.22 -4.64 -4.16
N ALA A 78 -4.02 -3.49 -4.77
CA ALA A 78 -4.17 -2.19 -4.15
C ALA A 78 -5.65 -1.80 -4.04
N TYR A 79 -6.14 -1.56 -2.83
CA TYR A 79 -7.44 -0.92 -2.61
C TYR A 79 -7.24 0.56 -2.28
N VAL A 80 -7.60 1.42 -3.23
CA VAL A 80 -7.47 2.88 -3.11
C VAL A 80 -8.84 3.53 -3.05
N TYR A 81 -9.02 4.45 -2.10
CA TYR A 81 -10.27 5.17 -1.95
C TYR A 81 -10.06 6.62 -1.51
N PHE A 82 -11.05 7.48 -1.81
CA PHE A 82 -11.10 8.85 -1.31
C PHE A 82 -11.67 8.94 0.10
N THR A 83 -11.02 9.74 0.94
CA THR A 83 -11.50 10.17 2.25
C THR A 83 -11.54 11.69 2.35
N TYR A 84 -12.50 12.21 3.10
CA TYR A 84 -12.75 13.64 3.30
C TYR A 84 -12.78 14.49 2.00
N GLY A 85 -13.18 13.87 0.88
CA GLY A 85 -13.33 14.53 -0.42
C GLY A 85 -12.04 14.98 -1.11
N MET A 86 -10.86 14.75 -0.53
CA MET A 86 -9.60 15.29 -1.07
C MET A 86 -8.38 14.38 -0.91
N TRP A 87 -8.42 13.39 -0.01
CA TRP A 87 -7.27 12.54 0.28
C TRP A 87 -7.50 11.12 -0.20
N HIS A 88 -6.43 10.45 -0.65
CA HIS A 88 -6.46 9.02 -0.90
C HIS A 88 -5.93 8.24 0.32
N CYS A 89 -6.45 7.04 0.51
CA CYS A 89 -5.82 6.00 1.31
C CYS A 89 -5.47 4.82 0.40
N LEU A 90 -4.38 4.13 0.71
CA LEU A 90 -3.89 2.96 -0.01
C LEU A 90 -3.87 1.76 0.94
N ASN A 91 -4.46 0.66 0.51
CA ASN A 91 -4.50 -0.60 1.25
C ASN A 91 -4.01 -1.74 0.36
N LEU A 92 -3.55 -2.83 0.96
CA LEU A 92 -3.24 -4.08 0.26
C LEU A 92 -4.26 -5.15 0.67
N VAL A 93 -4.93 -5.75 -0.32
CA VAL A 93 -5.91 -6.81 -0.12
C VAL A 93 -5.22 -8.06 0.44
N CYS A 94 -5.85 -8.70 1.43
CA CYS A 94 -5.33 -9.88 2.10
C CYS A 94 -6.38 -11.00 2.15
N GLY A 95 -5.91 -12.23 2.28
CA GLY A 95 -6.73 -13.43 2.32
C GLY A 95 -7.24 -13.87 0.94
N PRO A 96 -7.99 -14.97 0.90
CA PRO A 96 -8.44 -15.57 -0.34
C PRO A 96 -9.50 -14.71 -1.03
N GLU A 97 -9.53 -14.76 -2.36
CA GLU A 97 -10.53 -14.08 -3.17
C GLU A 97 -11.96 -14.42 -2.70
N GLY A 98 -12.84 -13.42 -2.74
CA GLY A 98 -14.21 -13.51 -2.22
C GLY A 98 -14.32 -13.22 -0.72
N SER A 99 -13.22 -13.24 0.03
CA SER A 99 -13.16 -12.78 1.42
C SER A 99 -12.48 -11.42 1.49
N ALA A 100 -13.15 -10.42 2.08
CA ALA A 100 -12.56 -9.10 2.20
C ALA A 100 -11.73 -8.97 3.47
N SER A 101 -10.44 -8.67 3.32
CA SER A 101 -9.59 -8.12 4.38
C SER A 101 -8.47 -7.31 3.74
N GLY A 102 -7.82 -6.44 4.51
CA GLY A 102 -6.71 -5.68 3.96
C GLY A 102 -5.96 -4.85 4.97
N VAL A 103 -4.78 -4.41 4.56
CA VAL A 103 -3.88 -3.62 5.40
C VAL A 103 -3.80 -2.20 4.86
N LEU A 104 -4.22 -1.22 5.65
CA LEU A 104 -4.01 0.20 5.36
C LEU A 104 -2.54 0.55 5.57
N LEU A 105 -1.93 1.18 4.58
CA LEU A 105 -0.57 1.68 4.66
C LEU A 105 -0.61 3.08 5.28
N ARG A 106 -0.14 3.19 6.54
CA ARG A 106 -0.30 4.41 7.33
C ARG A 106 0.92 5.30 7.28
N ALA A 107 2.13 4.74 7.37
CA ALA A 107 3.33 5.54 7.27
C ALA A 107 4.54 4.76 6.78
N GLY A 108 5.52 5.49 6.28
CA GLY A 108 6.81 4.95 5.89
C GLY A 108 7.89 6.01 5.77
N GLU A 109 9.11 5.52 5.58
CA GLU A 109 10.29 6.31 5.31
C GLU A 109 10.59 6.26 3.81
N ILE A 110 10.73 7.42 3.17
CA ILE A 110 11.16 7.50 1.78
C ILE A 110 12.66 7.18 1.74
N VAL A 111 13.01 6.00 1.23
CA VAL A 111 14.41 5.53 1.12
C VAL A 111 15.03 5.90 -0.23
N SER A 112 14.19 6.14 -1.24
CA SER A 112 14.61 6.66 -2.55
C SER A 112 13.49 7.51 -3.16
N GLY A 113 13.86 8.56 -3.91
CA GLY A 113 12.91 9.44 -4.59
C GLY A 113 12.44 10.65 -3.77
N ALA A 114 13.20 11.08 -2.74
CA ALA A 114 12.82 12.21 -1.89
C ALA A 114 12.61 13.51 -2.67
N GLU A 115 13.44 13.81 -3.67
CA GLU A 115 13.33 15.01 -4.50
C GLU A 115 11.99 15.08 -5.25
N GLN A 116 11.46 13.95 -5.73
CA GLN A 116 10.14 13.88 -6.37
C GLN A 116 8.99 14.05 -5.36
N THR A 117 9.18 13.59 -4.12
CA THR A 117 8.11 13.61 -3.10
C THR A 117 7.96 14.98 -2.42
N ARG A 118 9.06 15.73 -2.21
CA ARG A 118 9.07 17.02 -1.49
C ARG A 118 8.11 18.07 -2.08
N PRO A 119 8.02 18.27 -3.42
CA PRO A 119 7.06 19.21 -4.02
C PRO A 119 5.59 18.90 -3.70
N ARG A 120 5.25 17.62 -3.50
CA ARG A 120 3.90 17.14 -3.11
C ARG A 120 3.64 17.29 -1.60
N ARG A 121 4.71 17.35 -0.80
CA ARG A 121 4.69 17.37 0.67
C ARG A 121 5.33 18.63 1.26
N ARG A 122 5.00 19.81 0.72
CA ARG A 122 5.58 21.12 1.10
C ARG A 122 5.52 21.49 2.59
N SER A 123 4.61 20.87 3.34
CA SER A 123 4.51 21.08 4.79
C SER A 123 5.51 20.27 5.61
N ALA A 124 6.11 19.21 5.04
CA ALA A 124 7.20 18.47 5.67
C ALA A 124 8.43 19.37 5.80
N ARG A 125 9.02 19.38 7.00
CA ARG A 125 10.27 20.11 7.30
C ARG A 125 11.50 19.23 7.19
N LYS A 126 11.30 17.92 7.27
CA LYS A 126 12.34 16.89 7.14
C LYS A 126 11.80 15.71 6.34
N ASP A 127 12.70 14.90 5.79
CA ASP A 127 12.31 13.77 4.94
C ASP A 127 11.51 12.71 5.71
N GLU A 128 11.75 12.55 7.01
CA GLU A 128 10.99 11.61 7.84
C GLU A 128 9.52 12.03 8.00
N GLU A 129 9.13 13.26 7.62
CA GLU A 129 7.75 13.73 7.69
C GLU A 129 6.97 13.56 6.38
N LEU A 130 7.66 13.18 5.29
CA LEU A 130 7.08 13.11 3.94
C LEU A 130 5.85 12.20 3.91
N ALA A 131 5.95 11.02 4.54
CA ALA A 131 4.93 9.98 4.53
C ALA A 131 4.42 9.57 5.93
N LYS A 132 4.41 10.48 6.92
CA LYS A 132 3.89 10.23 8.28
C LYS A 132 2.37 10.40 8.39
N GLY A 133 1.62 9.42 7.90
CA GLY A 133 0.16 9.35 7.97
C GLY A 133 -0.46 8.93 6.62
N PRO A 134 -1.62 8.27 6.60
CA PRO A 134 -2.10 7.53 5.41
C PRO A 134 -2.31 8.43 4.19
N ALA A 135 -2.95 9.59 4.40
CA ALA A 135 -3.10 10.59 3.35
C ALA A 135 -1.76 11.19 2.89
N ARG A 136 -0.81 11.36 3.82
CA ARG A 136 0.51 11.92 3.52
C ARG A 136 1.37 10.94 2.72
N LEU A 137 1.34 9.66 3.09
CA LEU A 137 1.96 8.57 2.34
C LEU A 137 1.38 8.52 0.92
N ALA A 138 0.05 8.50 0.78
CA ALA A 138 -0.59 8.49 -0.52
C ALA A 138 -0.21 9.71 -1.37
N THR A 139 -0.19 10.91 -0.79
CA THR A 139 0.27 12.12 -1.48
C THR A 139 1.76 12.07 -1.83
N ALA A 140 2.63 11.57 -0.95
CA ALA A 140 4.06 11.47 -1.22
C ALA A 140 4.34 10.56 -2.42
N LEU A 141 3.62 9.44 -2.51
CA LEU A 141 3.74 8.44 -3.57
C LEU A 141 2.87 8.72 -4.80
N ASP A 142 2.27 9.90 -4.90
CA ASP A 142 1.40 10.28 -6.03
C ASP A 142 0.28 9.25 -6.30
N VAL A 143 -0.32 8.73 -5.23
CA VAL A 143 -1.41 7.75 -5.32
C VAL A 143 -2.68 8.45 -5.77
N ALA A 144 -3.26 7.91 -6.83
CA ALA A 144 -4.55 8.30 -7.38
C ALA A 144 -5.50 7.11 -7.45
N LEU A 145 -6.79 7.39 -7.60
CA LEU A 145 -7.82 6.35 -7.75
C LEU A 145 -7.59 5.40 -8.93
N SER A 146 -6.83 5.81 -9.96
CA SER A 146 -6.42 4.95 -11.07
C SER A 146 -5.59 3.74 -10.65
N LEU A 147 -4.95 3.77 -9.48
CA LEU A 147 -4.24 2.62 -8.91
C LEU A 147 -5.16 1.64 -8.18
N ASN A 148 -6.46 1.91 -8.08
CA ASN A 148 -7.39 0.99 -7.43
C ASN A 148 -7.54 -0.28 -8.27
N GLY A 149 -7.18 -1.42 -7.69
CA GLY A 149 -7.14 -2.72 -8.35
C GLY A 149 -5.79 -3.06 -8.97
N GLU A 150 -4.76 -2.22 -8.81
CA GLU A 150 -3.41 -2.54 -9.31
C GLU A 150 -2.82 -3.73 -8.55
N ASP A 151 -2.17 -4.67 -9.25
CA ASP A 151 -1.50 -5.81 -8.63
C ASP A 151 -0.13 -5.37 -8.10
N ALA A 152 0.08 -5.47 -6.78
CA ALA A 152 1.36 -5.11 -6.17
C ALA A 152 2.34 -6.30 -6.09
N CYS A 153 1.96 -7.45 -6.66
CA CYS A 153 2.78 -8.67 -6.68
C CYS A 153 3.55 -8.81 -8.00
N GLY A 154 4.79 -9.30 -7.92
CA GLY A 154 5.46 -9.96 -9.04
C GLY A 154 6.32 -9.09 -9.97
N ASP A 155 5.80 -7.97 -10.48
CA ASP A 155 6.58 -7.10 -11.39
C ASP A 155 7.11 -5.86 -10.64
N PRO A 156 8.43 -5.74 -10.40
CA PRO A 156 8.99 -4.59 -9.70
C PRO A 156 8.88 -3.29 -10.51
N ASP A 157 8.61 -3.34 -11.82
CA ASP A 157 8.45 -2.19 -12.70
C ASP A 157 6.97 -1.80 -12.93
N ALA A 158 6.04 -2.57 -12.37
CA ALA A 158 4.64 -2.20 -12.33
C ALA A 158 4.44 -0.83 -11.67
N PRO A 159 3.29 -0.16 -11.92
CA PRO A 159 2.93 1.06 -11.23
C PRO A 159 3.09 0.95 -9.70
N LEU A 160 2.78 -0.20 -9.12
CA LEU A 160 2.94 -0.47 -7.70
C LEU A 160 3.57 -1.85 -7.50
N ALA A 161 4.54 -1.97 -6.59
CA ALA A 161 5.08 -3.27 -6.19
C ALA A 161 5.46 -3.27 -4.71
N VAL A 162 5.38 -4.43 -4.04
CA VAL A 162 5.92 -4.61 -2.69
C VAL A 162 7.08 -5.58 -2.74
N LEU A 163 8.24 -5.16 -2.25
CA LEU A 163 9.46 -5.94 -2.20
C LEU A 163 9.75 -6.44 -0.78
N THR A 164 10.60 -7.46 -0.70
CA THR A 164 11.01 -8.09 0.56
C THR A 164 11.59 -7.07 1.56
N GLY A 165 12.30 -6.04 1.11
CA GLY A 165 12.87 -5.02 2.00
C GLY A 165 13.87 -5.60 3.02
N THR A 166 14.16 -4.80 4.05
CA THR A 166 15.14 -5.08 5.12
C THR A 166 14.49 -5.10 6.48
#